data_AF-A0A946XPD7-F1
#
_entry.id   AF-A0A946XPD7-F1
#
_cell.length_a   1.000
_cell.length_b   1.000
_cell.length_c   1.000
_cell.angle_alpha   90.00
_cell.angle_beta   90.00
_cell.angle_gamma   90.00
#
_symmetry.space_group_name_H-M   'P 1'
#
loop_
_entity.id
_entity.type
_entity.pdbx_description
1 polymer ?
#
loop_
_entity_poly.entity_id
_entity_poly.type
_entity_poly.pdbx_seq_one_letter_code
_entity_poly.pdbx_strand_id
1 'polypeptide(L)' 'MDGTSHPVNKSPIVSDKVDTTTCYMCACRCGIKVHLLDGKIRYIEGNPEHPVNKGVLCAKGSAGIMQH' A
#
# COMPACT_ATOMS: atom_id res chain seq x y z
N MET A 1 6.70 2.17 38.04
CA MET A 1 7.44 2.65 36.85
C MET A 1 8.15 1.44 36.27
N ASP A 2 7.36 0.52 35.76
CA ASP A 2 7.72 -0.86 35.48
C ASP A 2 8.00 -0.91 33.99
N GLY A 3 9.27 -0.70 33.65
CA GLY A 3 9.78 -0.67 32.28
C GLY A 3 9.83 -2.06 31.66
N THR A 4 8.67 -2.69 31.46
CA THR A 4 8.55 -3.90 30.64
C THR A 4 8.68 -3.51 29.16
N SER A 5 9.89 -3.65 28.63
CA SER A 5 10.20 -3.59 27.20
C SER A 5 9.56 -4.78 26.49
N HIS A 6 8.30 -4.61 26.09
CA HIS A 6 7.62 -5.57 25.23
C HIS A 6 8.38 -5.63 23.89
N PRO A 7 8.80 -6.82 23.40
CA PRO A 7 9.43 -6.95 22.10
C PRO A 7 8.37 -6.67 21.02
N VAL A 8 8.28 -5.41 20.57
CA VAL A 8 7.38 -5.01 19.50
C VAL A 8 8.00 -5.44 18.17
N ASN A 9 7.36 -6.39 17.48
CA ASN A 9 7.68 -6.70 16.11
C ASN A 9 7.25 -5.52 15.22
N LYS A 10 8.23 -4.77 14.72
CA LYS A 10 8.00 -3.55 13.92
C LYS A 10 7.63 -3.83 12.46
N SER A 11 7.86 -5.06 11.98
CA SER A 11 7.70 -5.44 10.58
C SER A 11 6.97 -6.78 10.46
N PRO A 12 5.69 -6.86 10.87
CA PRO A 12 4.86 -8.01 10.59
C PRO A 12 4.65 -8.17 9.08
N ILE A 13 4.31 -9.38 8.65
CA ILE A 13 3.93 -9.66 7.26
C ILE A 13 2.67 -8.84 6.96
N VAL A 14 2.76 -7.90 6.02
CA VAL A 14 1.67 -6.95 5.73
C VAL A 14 0.65 -7.47 4.71
N SER A 15 1.02 -8.50 3.94
CA SER A 15 0.24 -9.04 2.82
C SER A 15 0.75 -10.42 2.39
N ASP A 16 -0.14 -11.28 1.89
CA ASP A 16 0.18 -12.58 1.29
C ASP A 16 0.49 -12.46 -0.22
N LYS A 17 -0.12 -11.48 -0.89
CA LYS A 17 0.04 -11.24 -2.32
C LYS A 17 0.21 -9.75 -2.61
N VAL A 18 1.04 -9.43 -3.61
CA VAL A 18 1.21 -8.08 -4.12
C VAL A 18 0.96 -8.08 -5.62
N ASP A 19 -0.08 -7.38 -6.06
CA ASP A 19 -0.41 -7.21 -7.47
C ASP A 19 -0.05 -5.79 -7.92
N THR A 20 0.35 -5.63 -9.19
CA THR A 20 0.61 -4.30 -9.78
C THR A 20 -0.54 -3.89 -10.67
N THR A 21 -0.96 -2.63 -10.55
CA THR A 21 -2.04 -2.06 -11.38
C THR A 21 -1.85 -0.55 -11.52
N THR A 22 -2.77 0.11 -12.21
CA THR A 22 -2.75 1.55 -12.47
C THR A 22 -3.84 2.25 -11.66
N CYS A 23 -3.50 3.38 -11.04
CA CYS A 23 -4.44 4.23 -10.32
C CYS A 23 -5.34 5.00 -11.30
N TYR A 24 -6.66 4.87 -11.13
CA TYR A 24 -7.66 5.54 -11.98
C TYR A 24 -8.30 6.78 -11.34
N MET A 25 -7.80 7.25 -10.19
CA MET A 25 -8.37 8.41 -9.47
C MET A 25 -8.13 9.76 -10.17
N CYS A 26 -7.16 9.84 -11.07
CA CYS A 26 -6.91 11.04 -11.86
C CYS A 26 -6.27 10.67 -13.21
N ALA A 27 -6.14 11.67 -14.10
CA ALA A 27 -5.53 11.51 -15.41
C ALA A 27 -4.04 11.10 -15.37
N CYS A 28 -3.35 11.23 -14.25
CA CYS A 28 -1.92 10.90 -14.15
C CYS A 28 -1.64 9.41 -14.31
N ARG A 29 -2.61 8.51 -14.06
CA ARG A 29 -2.45 7.06 -14.23
C ARG A 29 -1.17 6.52 -13.56
N CYS A 30 -1.00 6.80 -12.28
CA CYS A 30 0.15 6.36 -11.50
C CYS A 30 0.18 4.83 -11.38
N GLY A 31 1.36 4.20 -11.42
CA GLY A 31 1.47 2.76 -11.12
C GLY A 31 1.40 2.52 -9.62
N ILE A 32 0.66 1.51 -9.22
CA ILE A 32 0.47 1.14 -7.81
C ILE A 32 0.73 -0.34 -7.59
N LYS A 33 1.17 -0.68 -6.38
CA LYS A 33 1.21 -2.03 -5.84
C LYS A 33 0.08 -2.17 -4.82
N VAL A 34 -0.72 -3.22 -5.00
CA VAL A 34 -1.87 -3.53 -4.17
C VAL A 34 -1.49 -4.74 -3.34
N HIS A 35 -1.43 -4.53 -2.03
CA HIS A 35 -1.15 -5.54 -1.04
C HIS A 35 -2.46 -6.19 -0.62
N LEU A 36 -2.60 -7.48 -0.92
CA LEU A 36 -3.74 -8.28 -0.52
C LEU A 36 -3.41 -9.07 0.75
N LEU A 37 -4.42 -9.34 1.56
CA LEU A 37 -4.38 -10.26 2.67
C LEU A 37 -5.75 -10.93 2.75
N ASP A 38 -5.80 -12.26 2.71
CA ASP A 38 -7.05 -13.04 2.74
C ASP A 38 -8.04 -12.60 1.64
N GLY A 39 -7.50 -12.27 0.46
CA GLY A 39 -8.28 -11.79 -0.69
C GLY A 39 -8.85 -10.37 -0.55
N LYS A 40 -8.56 -9.66 0.55
CA LYS A 40 -8.96 -8.27 0.77
C LYS A 40 -7.77 -7.33 0.57
N ILE A 41 -8.04 -6.15 0.03
CA ILE A 41 -7.01 -5.12 -0.10
C ILE A 41 -6.66 -4.61 1.30
N ARG A 42 -5.41 -4.77 1.70
CA ARG A 42 -4.91 -4.31 3.00
C ARG A 42 -4.19 -2.97 2.92
N TYR A 43 -3.45 -2.76 1.84
CA TYR A 43 -2.63 -1.56 1.64
C TYR A 43 -2.39 -1.28 0.15
N ILE A 44 -2.18 -0.01 -0.19
CA ILE A 44 -1.86 0.44 -1.56
C ILE A 44 -0.65 1.37 -1.48
N GLU A 45 0.38 1.07 -2.25
CA GLU A 45 1.57 1.92 -2.39
C GLU A 45 1.87 2.23 -3.87
N GLY A 46 2.69 3.25 -4.12
CA GLY A 46 3.15 3.54 -5.47
C GLY A 46 4.16 2.50 -5.95
N ASN A 47 4.11 2.13 -7.22
CA ASN A 47 5.08 1.22 -7.83
C ASN A 47 6.38 1.98 -8.18
N PRO A 48 7.54 1.69 -7.55
CA PRO A 48 8.82 2.31 -7.88
C PRO A 48 9.27 2.11 -9.33
N GLU A 49 8.85 1.01 -9.95
CA GLU A 49 9.22 0.64 -11.32
C GLU A 49 8.36 1.34 -12.38
N HIS A 50 7.25 1.97 -11.97
CA HIS A 50 6.36 2.61 -12.93
C HIS A 50 6.90 3.97 -13.37
N PRO A 51 7.03 4.23 -14.69
CA PRO A 51 7.78 5.38 -15.22
C PRO A 51 7.17 6.73 -14.82
N VAL A 52 5.85 6.78 -14.63
CA VAL A 52 5.13 8.03 -14.35
C VAL A 52 5.35 8.54 -12.94
N ASN A 53 5.28 7.66 -11.93
CA ASN A 53 5.27 8.08 -10.54
C ASN A 53 6.48 7.62 -9.73
N LYS A 54 7.26 6.66 -10.24
CA LYS A 54 8.50 6.17 -9.61
C LYS A 54 8.34 5.89 -8.11
N GLY A 55 7.19 5.30 -7.74
CA GLY A 55 6.87 4.96 -6.35
C GLY A 55 6.12 6.03 -5.55
N VAL A 56 6.04 7.27 -6.05
CA VAL A 56 5.29 8.34 -5.36
C VAL A 56 3.78 8.13 -5.58
N LEU A 57 3.00 8.21 -4.50
CA LEU A 57 1.54 8.12 -4.57
C LEU A 57 0.91 9.31 -3.83
N CYS A 58 -0.08 9.94 -4.46
CA CYS A 58 -0.82 11.04 -3.83
C CYS A 58 -1.91 10.52 -2.89
N ALA A 59 -2.42 11.39 -2.01
CA ALA A 59 -3.47 11.04 -1.05
C ALA A 59 -4.72 10.41 -1.71
N LYS A 60 -5.10 10.85 -2.91
CA LYS A 60 -6.23 10.27 -3.67
C LYS A 60 -5.99 8.82 -4.05
N GLY A 61 -4.77 8.50 -4.49
CA GLY A 61 -4.39 7.13 -4.85
C GLY A 61 -4.34 6.22 -3.62
N SER A 62 -3.77 6.72 -2.51
CA SER A 62 -3.74 5.99 -1.24
C SER A 62 -5.13 5.75 -0.66
N ALA A 63 -6.06 6.68 -0.86
CA ALA A 63 -7.46 6.54 -0.43
C ALA A 63 -8.30 5.60 -1.32
N GLY A 64 -7.75 5.06 -2.40
CA GLY A 64 -8.47 4.13 -3.30
C GLY A 64 -8.82 2.78 -2.67
N ILE A 65 -8.40 2.53 -1.43
CA ILE A 65 -8.71 1.33 -0.65
C ILE A 65 -10.07 1.37 0.05
N MET A 66 -10.80 2.50 0.04
CA MET A 66 -12.04 2.63 0.83
C MET A 66 -13.10 1.58 0.43
N GLN A 67 -13.32 0.62 1.33
CA GLN A 67 -14.40 -0.36 1.27
C GLN A 67 -15.67 0.27 1.85
N HIS A 68 -16.80 0.07 1.18
CA HIS A 68 -18.15 0.46 1.64
C HIS A 68 -18.87 -0.76 2.22
#